data_AF-A0A951VJT7-F1
#
_entry.id   AF-A0A951VJT7-F1
#
_cell.length_a   1.000
_cell.length_b   1.000
_cell.length_c   1.000
_cell.angle_alpha   90.00
_cell.angle_beta   90.00
_cell.angle_gamma   90.00
#
_symmetry.space_group_name_H-M   'P 1'
#
loop_
_entity.id
_entity.type
_entity.pdbx_description
1 polymer ?
#
loop_
_entity_poly.entity_id
_entity_poly.type
_entity_poly.pdbx_seq_one_letter_code
_entity_poly.pdbx_strand_id
1 'polypeptide(L)'
;MKEELLHYIWQSKTLLHKTLTTTDGKKIEVIKTGTHNNDSGPDFFNARIVLDGTIWAGNIEMHINSSDWIKHKHQNDKAYNNVILHVVFNNDLELNIPTLELKNILKPELIQTYQSLLNSKQKIPCQTQLRLPEEFIINQFIQRLAIERLEEKCITLEKQLQLYKNSWEKLLYVTMAKYFGMQVNAEPFYLLANYIPDKLFAKHKHNEAQIDSLIFGVSGFLPVISEDNYTKLLNQEFKFLQSKYHLPKIDKSTWKFSKTRPANFPTVRLAQFSSLVFHSVHLFSKLMDAKTIKDVNTMLAVKINPK
;
A
#
# COMPACT_ATOMS: atom_id res chain seq x y z
N MET A 1 -17.48 0.38 29.06
CA MET A 1 -16.94 0.92 27.78
C MET A 1 -15.43 0.84 27.86
N LYS A 2 -14.73 0.67 26.74
CA LYS A 2 -13.26 0.63 26.69
C LYS A 2 -12.72 1.96 26.17
N GLU A 3 -11.52 2.35 26.61
CA GLU A 3 -10.81 3.56 26.18
C GLU A 3 -10.52 3.56 24.67
N GLU A 4 -10.34 2.37 24.07
CA GLU A 4 -10.19 2.18 22.62
C GLU A 4 -11.25 2.94 21.80
N LEU A 5 -12.49 3.05 22.30
CA LEU A 5 -13.53 3.83 21.61
C LEU A 5 -13.22 5.33 21.64
N LEU A 6 -12.74 5.86 22.77
CA LEU A 6 -12.36 7.26 22.89
C LEU A 6 -11.18 7.59 21.98
N HIS A 7 -10.17 6.70 21.95
CA HIS A 7 -9.02 6.81 21.04
C HIS A 7 -9.47 6.86 19.58
N TYR A 8 -10.36 5.95 19.18
CA TYR A 8 -10.92 5.92 17.82
C TYR A 8 -11.71 7.20 17.49
N ILE A 9 -12.58 7.64 18.40
CA ILE A 9 -13.37 8.87 18.22
C ILE A 9 -12.45 10.07 18.05
N TRP A 10 -11.40 10.18 18.86
CA TRP A 10 -10.42 11.26 18.77
C TRP A 10 -9.64 11.21 17.45
N GLN A 11 -9.10 10.06 17.10
CA GLN A 11 -8.28 9.87 15.90
C GLN A 11 -9.09 10.04 14.60
N SER A 12 -10.37 9.67 14.61
CA SER A 12 -11.28 9.84 13.46
C SER A 12 -11.61 11.30 13.15
N LYS A 13 -11.19 12.24 14.00
CA LYS A 13 -11.44 13.69 13.86
C LYS A 13 -12.92 14.07 13.88
N THR A 14 -13.81 13.14 14.25
CA THR A 14 -15.26 13.37 14.30
C THR A 14 -15.65 14.48 15.28
N LEU A 15 -14.85 14.70 16.32
CA LEU A 15 -15.05 15.76 17.31
C LEU A 15 -14.58 17.15 16.83
N LEU A 16 -13.77 17.26 15.77
CA LEU A 16 -13.22 18.54 15.30
C LEU A 16 -14.29 19.54 14.83
N HIS A 17 -15.48 19.04 14.47
CA HIS A 17 -16.57 19.86 13.98
C HIS A 17 -17.52 20.34 15.09
N LYS A 18 -17.26 19.98 16.35
CA LYS A 18 -18.08 20.37 17.49
C LYS A 18 -17.45 21.53 18.24
N THR A 19 -18.27 22.33 18.91
CA THR A 19 -17.78 23.26 19.92
C THR A 19 -17.40 22.44 21.14
N LEU A 20 -16.11 22.43 21.47
CA LEU A 20 -15.56 21.71 22.62
C LEU A 20 -15.23 22.72 23.71
N THR A 21 -15.57 22.39 24.94
CA THR A 21 -15.20 23.16 26.12
C THR A 21 -14.66 22.22 27.18
N THR A 22 -13.72 22.69 27.98
CA THR A 22 -13.32 21.99 29.20
C THR A 22 -14.45 21.99 30.21
N THR A 23 -14.32 21.16 31.24
CA THR A 23 -15.25 21.10 32.39
C THR A 23 -15.34 22.41 33.17
N ASP A 24 -14.29 23.25 33.14
CA ASP A 24 -14.26 24.62 33.69
C ASP A 24 -14.68 25.71 32.68
N GLY A 25 -15.19 25.32 31.51
CA GLY A 25 -15.83 26.22 30.53
C GLY A 25 -14.89 26.90 29.52
N LYS A 26 -13.58 26.60 29.54
CA LYS A 26 -12.64 27.15 28.55
C LYS A 26 -12.85 26.52 27.19
N LYS A 27 -12.85 27.35 26.14
CA LYS A 27 -13.02 26.89 24.76
C LYS A 27 -11.81 26.08 24.30
N ILE A 28 -12.07 24.94 23.64
CA ILE A 28 -11.05 24.07 23.05
C ILE A 28 -11.24 24.07 21.52
N GLU A 29 -10.15 24.29 20.79
CA GLU A 29 -10.08 24.03 19.34
C GLU A 29 -8.91 23.09 19.06
N VAL A 30 -9.17 21.98 18.37
CA VAL A 30 -8.13 20.96 18.12
C VAL A 30 -7.49 21.23 16.76
N ILE A 31 -6.22 21.65 16.75
CA ILE A 31 -5.42 21.87 15.53
C ILE A 31 -4.86 20.54 15.03
N LYS A 32 -4.33 19.72 15.94
CA LYS A 32 -3.74 18.41 15.67
C LYS A 32 -4.04 17.46 16.82
N THR A 33 -4.69 16.33 16.53
CA THR A 33 -5.06 15.30 17.51
C THR A 33 -3.86 14.59 18.15
N GLY A 34 -2.67 14.67 17.53
CA GLY A 34 -1.48 13.93 17.93
C GLY A 34 -1.33 12.59 17.19
N THR A 35 -0.26 11.88 17.50
CA THR A 35 0.01 10.51 17.02
C THR A 35 -0.36 9.53 18.13
N HIS A 36 -1.24 8.57 17.83
CA HIS A 36 -1.66 7.54 18.78
C HIS A 36 -0.45 6.69 19.19
N ASN A 37 -0.27 6.53 20.50
CA ASN A 37 0.77 5.76 21.13
C ASN A 37 0.24 4.37 21.48
N ASN A 38 0.96 3.32 21.12
CA ASN A 38 0.64 1.94 21.51
C ASN A 38 1.64 1.38 22.53
N ASP A 39 2.60 2.20 22.96
CA ASP A 39 3.62 1.88 23.95
C ASP A 39 3.32 2.60 25.29
N SER A 40 4.23 2.51 26.26
CA SER A 40 4.07 3.20 27.54
C SER A 40 4.07 4.73 27.40
N GLY A 41 3.36 5.40 28.31
CA GLY A 41 3.22 6.86 28.34
C GLY A 41 1.86 7.32 27.82
N PRO A 42 1.69 8.63 27.56
CA PRO A 42 0.39 9.17 27.20
C PRO A 42 -0.19 8.60 25.91
N ASP A 43 -1.52 8.55 25.81
CA ASP A 43 -2.24 7.96 24.68
C ASP A 43 -1.93 8.60 23.32
N PHE A 44 -1.72 9.93 23.28
CA PHE A 44 -1.39 10.64 22.05
C PHE A 44 -0.22 11.61 22.25
N PHE A 45 0.80 11.48 21.42
CA PHE A 45 1.97 12.37 21.42
C PHE A 45 1.82 13.54 20.45
N ASN A 46 2.41 14.68 20.82
CA ASN A 46 2.60 15.84 19.92
C ASN A 46 1.29 16.37 19.31
N ALA A 47 0.23 16.42 20.12
CA ALA A 47 -1.00 17.13 19.82
C ALA A 47 -0.79 18.65 19.90
N ARG A 48 -1.68 19.38 19.23
CA ARG A 48 -1.75 20.85 19.29
C ARG A 48 -3.20 21.27 19.41
N ILE A 49 -3.51 22.06 20.42
CA ILE A 49 -4.86 22.60 20.66
C ILE A 49 -4.77 24.10 20.97
N VAL A 50 -5.85 24.82 20.70
CA VAL A 50 -6.09 26.14 21.27
C VAL A 50 -6.94 25.94 22.52
N LEU A 51 -6.48 26.43 23.66
CA LEU A 51 -7.24 26.50 24.89
C LEU A 51 -7.38 27.97 25.28
N ASP A 52 -8.62 28.48 25.22
CA ASP A 52 -8.95 29.89 25.50
C ASP A 52 -8.03 30.91 24.79
N GLY A 53 -7.84 30.71 23.49
CA GLY A 53 -7.00 31.57 22.64
C GLY A 53 -5.49 31.28 22.69
N THR A 54 -5.02 30.46 23.62
CA THR A 54 -3.59 30.09 23.72
C THR A 54 -3.32 28.76 23.03
N ILE A 55 -2.27 28.69 22.20
CA ILE A 55 -1.85 27.44 21.56
C ILE A 55 -0.99 26.62 22.51
N TRP A 56 -1.43 25.40 22.82
CA TRP A 56 -0.70 24.41 23.59
C TRP A 56 -0.17 23.30 22.68
N ALA A 57 1.04 22.83 22.96
CA ALA A 57 1.69 21.72 22.27
C ALA A 57 2.18 20.71 23.30
N GLY A 58 1.75 19.46 23.17
CA GLY A 58 2.02 18.42 24.16
C GLY A 58 1.20 17.16 23.91
N ASN A 59 0.92 16.42 24.96
CA ASN A 59 0.31 15.11 24.89
C ASN A 59 -1.16 15.14 25.31
N ILE A 60 -1.91 14.13 24.91
CA ILE A 60 -3.30 13.96 25.33
C ILE A 60 -3.41 12.59 25.98
N GLU A 61 -4.09 12.57 27.12
CA GLU A 61 -4.41 11.35 27.85
C GLU A 61 -5.90 11.11 27.85
N MET A 62 -6.33 9.85 27.78
CA MET A 62 -7.74 9.50 27.77
C MET A 62 -8.09 8.44 28.80
N HIS A 63 -9.22 8.63 29.46
CA HIS A 63 -9.74 7.66 30.43
C HIS A 63 -11.26 7.55 30.34
N ILE A 64 -11.83 6.45 30.85
CA ILE A 64 -13.29 6.41 31.04
C ILE A 64 -13.71 7.38 32.13
N ASN A 65 -13.03 7.38 33.28
CA ASN A 65 -13.28 8.28 34.38
C ASN A 65 -12.07 9.19 34.63
N SER A 66 -12.30 10.42 35.05
CA SER A 66 -11.22 11.31 35.49
C SER A 66 -10.42 10.75 36.68
N SER A 67 -11.08 10.05 37.60
CA SER A 67 -10.45 9.42 38.77
C SER A 67 -9.40 8.36 38.41
N ASP A 68 -9.45 7.80 37.20
CA ASP A 68 -8.47 6.83 36.72
C ASP A 68 -7.05 7.45 36.61
N TRP A 69 -6.94 8.78 36.47
CA TRP A 69 -5.66 9.50 36.53
C TRP A 69 -4.86 9.19 37.81
N ILE A 70 -5.55 9.22 38.95
CA ILE A 70 -4.94 8.97 40.27
C ILE A 70 -4.71 7.48 40.48
N LYS A 71 -5.66 6.65 40.02
CA LYS A 71 -5.59 5.17 40.10
C LYS A 71 -4.38 4.62 39.35
N HIS A 72 -4.06 5.18 38.19
CA HIS A 72 -2.88 4.84 37.39
C HIS A 72 -1.60 5.56 37.83
N LYS A 73 -1.70 6.41 38.86
CA LYS A 73 -0.57 7.14 39.46
C LYS A 73 0.12 8.12 38.50
N HIS A 74 -0.58 8.62 37.48
CA HIS A 74 -0.02 9.55 36.49
C HIS A 74 0.44 10.87 37.13
N GLN A 75 -0.17 11.30 38.23
CA GLN A 75 0.27 12.46 39.01
C GLN A 75 1.70 12.34 39.56
N ASN A 76 2.23 11.11 39.67
CA ASN A 76 3.58 10.84 40.15
C ASN A 76 4.56 10.48 39.02
N ASP A 77 4.08 10.40 37.78
CA ASP A 77 4.87 9.97 36.63
C ASP A 77 5.20 11.16 35.72
N LYS A 78 6.50 11.44 35.61
CA LYS A 78 7.03 12.55 34.81
C LYS A 78 6.68 12.45 33.33
N ALA A 79 6.40 11.25 32.80
CA ALA A 79 5.98 11.06 31.42
C ALA A 79 4.67 11.80 31.08
N TYR A 80 3.83 12.04 32.08
CA TYR A 80 2.51 12.67 31.93
C TYR A 80 2.52 14.17 32.24
N ASN A 81 3.65 14.75 32.66
CA ASN A 81 3.77 16.18 32.97
C ASN A 81 3.47 17.09 31.76
N ASN A 82 3.62 16.57 30.54
CA ASN A 82 3.33 17.30 29.30
C ASN A 82 1.95 16.97 28.72
N VAL A 83 1.02 16.41 29.51
CA VAL A 83 -0.38 16.25 29.10
C VAL A 83 -1.05 17.62 29.14
N ILE A 84 -1.48 18.10 27.97
CA ILE A 84 -2.10 19.41 27.80
C ILE A 84 -3.63 19.36 27.80
N LEU A 85 -4.20 18.15 27.69
CA LEU A 85 -5.62 17.90 27.73
C LEU A 85 -5.87 16.46 28.20
N HIS A 86 -6.74 16.31 29.20
CA HIS A 86 -7.27 15.02 29.63
C HIS A 86 -8.66 14.84 29.04
N VAL A 87 -8.85 13.85 28.18
CA VAL A 87 -10.14 13.59 27.53
C VAL A 87 -10.79 12.42 28.24
N VAL A 88 -11.91 12.67 28.92
CA VAL A 88 -12.62 11.64 29.68
C VAL A 88 -13.98 11.39 29.12
N PHE A 89 -14.51 10.17 29.32
CA PHE A 89 -15.92 9.99 29.12
C PHE A 89 -16.73 10.67 30.22
N ASN A 90 -16.43 10.37 31.49
CA ASN A 90 -17.18 10.84 32.66
C ASN A 90 -16.24 11.57 33.63
N ASN A 91 -16.53 12.83 33.94
CA ASN A 91 -15.74 13.63 34.87
C ASN A 91 -16.25 13.46 36.32
N ASP A 92 -15.75 12.44 37.01
CA ASP A 92 -16.08 12.08 38.39
C ASP A 92 -15.15 12.65 39.48
N LEU A 93 -14.02 13.26 39.09
CA LEU A 93 -13.02 13.84 39.99
C LEU A 93 -12.41 15.08 39.34
N GLU A 94 -12.42 16.19 40.05
CA GLU A 94 -11.78 17.41 39.59
C GLU A 94 -10.26 17.31 39.73
N LEU A 95 -9.55 17.56 38.63
CA LEU A 95 -8.09 17.49 38.53
C LEU A 95 -7.55 18.84 38.03
N ASN A 96 -6.31 19.17 38.39
CA ASN A 96 -5.65 20.39 37.93
C ASN A 96 -5.03 20.23 36.54
N ILE A 97 -5.80 19.69 35.60
CA ILE A 97 -5.43 19.47 34.19
C ILE A 97 -6.65 19.88 33.38
N PRO A 98 -6.50 20.59 32.24
CA PRO A 98 -7.63 20.87 31.37
C PRO A 98 -8.34 19.58 30.95
N THR A 99 -9.62 19.43 31.32
CA THR A 99 -10.37 18.19 31.11
C THR A 99 -11.53 18.41 30.15
N LEU A 100 -11.64 17.58 29.13
CA LEU A 100 -12.78 17.53 28.20
C LEU A 100 -13.65 16.32 28.52
N GLU A 101 -14.92 16.54 28.87
CA GLU A 101 -15.88 15.47 29.09
C GLU A 101 -16.67 15.13 27.81
N LEU A 102 -16.67 13.85 27.42
CA LEU A 102 -17.32 13.38 26.20
C LEU A 102 -18.74 12.83 26.42
N LYS A 103 -19.17 12.51 27.65
CA LYS A 103 -20.48 11.90 27.95
C LYS A 103 -21.67 12.70 27.40
N ASN A 104 -21.61 14.02 27.47
CA ASN A 104 -22.66 14.91 26.97
C ASN A 104 -22.48 15.28 25.49
N ILE A 105 -21.34 14.94 24.90
CA ILE A 105 -21.00 15.23 23.50
C ILE A 105 -21.34 14.03 22.61
N LEU A 106 -21.15 12.81 23.11
CA LEU A 106 -21.37 11.58 22.37
C LEU A 106 -22.83 11.14 22.47
N LYS A 107 -23.40 10.80 21.32
CA LYS A 107 -24.75 10.25 21.23
C LYS A 107 -24.77 8.83 21.83
N PRO A 108 -25.71 8.49 22.72
CA PRO A 108 -25.81 7.14 23.31
C PRO A 108 -25.87 6.02 22.26
N GLU A 109 -26.49 6.28 21.10
CA GLU A 109 -26.62 5.34 19.99
C GLU A 109 -25.25 4.91 19.43
N LEU A 110 -24.24 5.81 19.44
CA LEU A 110 -22.88 5.49 18.99
C LEU A 110 -22.24 4.43 19.90
N ILE A 111 -22.39 4.60 21.22
CA ILE A 111 -21.83 3.70 22.22
C ILE A 111 -22.51 2.33 22.12
N GLN A 112 -23.84 2.32 21.99
CA GLN A 112 -24.61 1.09 21.80
C GLN A 112 -24.22 0.37 20.50
N THR A 113 -24.04 1.11 19.41
CA THR A 113 -23.61 0.55 18.12
C THR A 113 -22.23 -0.07 18.22
N TYR A 114 -21.27 0.61 18.85
CA TYR A 114 -19.92 0.07 19.07
C TYR A 114 -19.94 -1.22 19.89
N GLN A 115 -20.70 -1.24 20.99
CA GLN A 115 -20.85 -2.44 21.83
C GLN A 115 -21.51 -3.59 21.07
N SER A 116 -22.55 -3.31 20.27
CA SER A 116 -23.21 -4.30 19.43
C SER A 116 -22.25 -4.92 18.40
N LEU A 117 -21.40 -4.09 17.78
CA LEU A 117 -20.39 -4.56 16.82
C LEU A 117 -19.32 -5.43 17.49
N LEU A 118 -18.78 -5.01 18.62
CA LEU A 118 -17.76 -5.78 19.36
C LEU A 118 -18.29 -7.13 19.86
N ASN A 119 -19.55 -7.16 20.30
CA ASN A 119 -20.17 -8.37 20.84
C ASN A 119 -20.81 -9.25 19.76
N SER A 120 -20.79 -8.82 18.50
CA SER A 120 -21.39 -9.57 17.40
C SER A 120 -20.64 -10.87 17.15
N LYS A 121 -21.37 -11.98 17.10
CA LYS A 121 -20.84 -13.30 16.72
C LYS A 121 -20.88 -13.54 15.20
N GLN A 122 -21.35 -12.56 14.43
CA GLN A 122 -21.42 -12.66 12.98
C GLN A 122 -20.01 -12.63 12.38
N LYS A 123 -19.84 -13.25 11.21
CA LYS A 123 -18.57 -13.22 10.46
C LYS A 123 -18.18 -11.78 10.09
N ILE A 124 -19.17 -10.96 9.73
CA ILE A 124 -19.00 -9.52 9.48
C ILE A 124 -19.90 -8.79 10.50
N PRO A 125 -19.32 -8.16 11.54
CA PRO A 125 -20.09 -7.56 12.63
C PRO A 125 -21.16 -6.55 12.19
N CYS A 126 -20.88 -5.77 11.14
CA CYS A 126 -21.74 -4.70 10.64
C CYS A 126 -22.69 -5.12 9.51
N GLN A 127 -22.76 -6.41 9.13
CA GLN A 127 -23.49 -6.84 7.93
C GLN A 127 -24.98 -6.45 7.92
N THR A 128 -25.63 -6.38 9.10
CA THR A 128 -27.04 -6.00 9.24
C THR A 128 -27.27 -4.48 9.20
N GLN A 129 -26.20 -3.69 9.36
CA GLN A 129 -26.27 -2.22 9.29
C GLN A 129 -26.16 -1.72 7.85
N LEU A 130 -25.62 -2.55 6.95
CA LEU A 130 -25.50 -2.23 5.54
C LEU A 130 -26.79 -2.62 4.82
N ARG A 131 -27.49 -1.61 4.28
CA ARG A 131 -28.55 -1.82 3.29
C ARG A 131 -27.91 -1.75 1.91
N LEU A 132 -27.57 -2.92 1.38
CA LEU A 132 -27.07 -3.02 0.01
C LEU A 132 -28.23 -2.81 -0.97
N PRO A 133 -27.99 -2.20 -2.15
CA PRO A 133 -28.95 -2.19 -3.24
C PRO A 133 -29.36 -3.61 -3.64
N GLU A 134 -30.45 -3.74 -4.38
CA GLU A 134 -30.85 -5.03 -4.97
C GLU A 134 -29.71 -5.62 -5.81
N GLU A 135 -29.61 -6.95 -5.81
CA GLU A 135 -28.55 -7.69 -6.51
C GLU A 135 -28.45 -7.29 -7.99
N PHE A 136 -29.59 -7.02 -8.64
CA PHE A 136 -29.65 -6.53 -10.01
C PHE A 136 -28.88 -5.21 -10.20
N ILE A 137 -29.07 -4.25 -9.30
CA ILE A 137 -28.38 -2.95 -9.34
C ILE A 137 -26.88 -3.14 -9.12
N ILE A 138 -26.49 -3.98 -8.16
CA ILE A 138 -25.08 -4.29 -7.89
C ILE A 138 -24.43 -4.94 -9.12
N ASN A 139 -25.10 -5.90 -9.74
CA ASN A 139 -24.58 -6.59 -10.93
C ASN A 139 -24.43 -5.63 -12.12
N GLN A 140 -25.42 -4.75 -12.37
CA GLN A 140 -25.30 -3.71 -13.39
C GLN A 140 -24.14 -2.75 -13.10
N PHE A 141 -23.99 -2.34 -11.84
CA PHE A 141 -22.92 -1.44 -11.44
C PHE A 141 -21.54 -2.08 -11.62
N ILE A 142 -21.37 -3.34 -11.22
CA ILE A 142 -20.12 -4.09 -11.43
C ILE A 142 -19.80 -4.25 -12.92
N GLN A 143 -20.81 -4.55 -13.75
CA GLN A 143 -20.63 -4.64 -15.20
C GLN A 143 -20.19 -3.29 -15.80
N ARG A 144 -20.83 -2.19 -15.38
CA ARG A 144 -20.46 -0.84 -15.82
C ARG A 144 -19.02 -0.49 -15.43
N LEU A 145 -18.63 -0.76 -14.19
CA LEU A 145 -17.26 -0.54 -13.71
C LEU A 145 -16.23 -1.41 -14.45
N ALA A 146 -16.60 -2.64 -14.84
CA ALA A 146 -15.73 -3.50 -15.63
C ALA A 146 -15.50 -2.93 -17.05
N ILE A 147 -16.54 -2.39 -17.68
CA ILE A 147 -16.46 -1.70 -18.98
C ILE A 147 -15.60 -0.44 -18.86
N GLU A 148 -15.88 0.43 -17.90
CA GLU A 148 -15.11 1.66 -17.69
C GLU A 148 -13.62 1.37 -17.47
N ARG A 149 -13.31 0.34 -16.66
CA ARG A 149 -11.93 -0.10 -16.46
C ARG A 149 -11.27 -0.61 -17.75
N LEU A 150 -12.04 -1.25 -18.65
CA LEU A 150 -11.53 -1.71 -19.93
C LEU A 150 -11.26 -0.53 -20.87
N GLU A 151 -12.16 0.46 -20.91
CA GLU A 151 -12.01 1.68 -21.69
C GLU A 151 -10.77 2.47 -21.27
N GLU A 152 -10.55 2.67 -19.97
CA GLU A 152 -9.34 3.32 -19.44
C GLU A 152 -8.05 2.61 -19.86
N LYS A 153 -8.07 1.26 -19.86
CA LYS A 153 -6.94 0.46 -20.34
C LYS A 153 -6.72 0.64 -21.83
N CYS A 154 -7.78 0.63 -22.65
CA CYS A 154 -7.66 0.82 -24.09
C CYS A 154 -7.05 2.19 -24.41
N ILE A 155 -7.57 3.26 -23.80
CA ILE A 155 -7.05 4.63 -23.96
C ILE A 155 -5.56 4.70 -23.59
N THR A 156 -5.16 4.03 -22.51
CA THR A 156 -3.75 3.99 -22.09
C THR A 156 -2.86 3.27 -23.11
N LEU A 157 -3.32 2.12 -23.63
CA LEU A 157 -2.59 1.33 -24.61
C LEU A 157 -2.51 2.02 -25.97
N GLU A 158 -3.56 2.71 -26.41
CA GLU A 158 -3.58 3.50 -27.65
C GLU A 158 -2.52 4.61 -27.63
N LYS A 159 -2.43 5.36 -26.52
CA LYS A 159 -1.39 6.38 -26.34
C LYS A 159 0.01 5.78 -26.41
N GLN A 160 0.22 4.62 -25.78
CA GLN A 160 1.51 3.92 -25.83
C GLN A 160 1.82 3.40 -27.24
N LEU A 161 0.83 2.88 -27.96
CA LEU A 161 0.98 2.40 -29.33
C LEU A 161 1.47 3.52 -30.26
N GLN A 162 0.89 4.71 -30.12
CA GLN A 162 1.33 5.91 -30.86
C GLN A 162 2.78 6.26 -30.53
N LEU A 163 3.16 6.28 -29.24
CA LEU A 163 4.56 6.49 -28.82
C LEU A 163 5.52 5.44 -29.38
N TYR A 164 5.06 4.20 -29.53
CA TYR A 164 5.82 3.10 -30.12
C TYR A 164 5.70 3.01 -31.64
N LYS A 165 5.20 4.07 -32.30
CA LYS A 165 5.08 4.16 -33.77
C LYS A 165 4.30 2.98 -34.36
N ASN A 166 3.21 2.60 -33.70
CA ASN A 166 2.32 1.50 -34.08
C ASN A 166 2.95 0.10 -34.04
N SER A 167 4.02 -0.10 -33.26
CA SER A 167 4.56 -1.45 -33.00
C SER A 167 3.76 -2.17 -31.91
N TRP A 168 2.93 -3.12 -32.34
CA TRP A 168 2.13 -3.97 -31.46
C TRP A 168 2.98 -4.95 -30.66
N GLU A 169 4.08 -5.44 -31.22
CA GLU A 169 5.04 -6.31 -30.54
C GLU A 169 5.70 -5.60 -29.37
N LYS A 170 6.15 -4.36 -29.58
CA LYS A 170 6.73 -3.54 -28.52
C LYS A 170 5.68 -3.19 -27.45
N LEU A 171 4.46 -2.85 -27.87
CA LEU A 171 3.36 -2.59 -26.94
C LEU A 171 3.10 -3.81 -26.05
N LEU A 172 2.94 -5.00 -26.64
CA LEU A 172 2.73 -6.24 -25.90
C LEU A 172 3.90 -6.50 -24.95
N TYR A 173 5.14 -6.44 -25.45
CA TYR A 173 6.34 -6.71 -24.67
C TYR A 173 6.44 -5.82 -23.42
N VAL A 174 6.35 -4.50 -23.59
CA VAL A 174 6.46 -3.55 -22.48
C VAL A 174 5.27 -3.66 -21.53
N THR A 175 4.07 -3.88 -22.06
CA THR A 175 2.86 -4.05 -21.26
C THR A 175 2.94 -5.32 -20.42
N MET A 176 3.32 -6.45 -21.01
CA MET A 176 3.52 -7.70 -20.27
C MET A 176 4.56 -7.53 -19.18
N ALA A 177 5.72 -6.92 -19.47
CA ALA A 177 6.73 -6.65 -18.46
C ALA A 177 6.13 -5.89 -17.27
N LYS A 178 5.41 -4.79 -17.54
CA LYS A 178 4.72 -4.01 -16.51
C LYS A 178 3.79 -4.88 -15.65
N TYR A 179 3.04 -5.80 -16.25
CA TYR A 179 2.17 -6.72 -15.51
C TYR A 179 2.93 -7.75 -14.68
N PHE A 180 4.14 -8.19 -15.08
CA PHE A 180 5.01 -9.02 -14.23
C PHE A 180 5.40 -8.30 -12.92
N GLY A 181 5.49 -6.97 -12.95
CA GLY A 181 5.73 -6.15 -11.77
C GLY A 181 4.55 -6.02 -10.81
N MET A 182 3.36 -6.49 -11.20
CA MET A 182 2.10 -6.29 -10.47
C MET A 182 1.92 -4.81 -10.05
N GLN A 183 1.22 -4.52 -8.95
CA GLN A 183 0.99 -3.14 -8.53
C GLN A 183 2.26 -2.47 -7.98
N VAL A 184 3.10 -3.21 -7.24
CA VAL A 184 4.20 -2.62 -6.46
C VAL A 184 5.43 -2.34 -7.32
N ASN A 185 5.75 -3.21 -8.28
CA ASN A 185 6.94 -3.12 -9.14
C ASN A 185 6.59 -2.92 -10.63
N ALA A 186 5.36 -2.51 -10.97
CA ALA A 186 4.95 -2.25 -12.35
C ALA A 186 5.89 -1.26 -13.07
N GLU A 187 6.19 -0.13 -12.45
CA GLU A 187 7.05 0.91 -13.03
C GLU A 187 8.52 0.47 -13.22
N PRO A 188 9.18 -0.20 -12.24
CA PRO A 188 10.49 -0.79 -12.47
C PRO A 188 10.55 -1.75 -13.68
N PHE A 189 9.54 -2.62 -13.84
CA PHE A 189 9.46 -3.51 -14.99
C PHE A 189 9.19 -2.77 -16.31
N TYR A 190 8.34 -1.75 -16.28
CA TYR A 190 8.10 -0.88 -17.43
C TYR A 190 9.39 -0.18 -17.88
N LEU A 191 10.17 0.33 -16.93
CA LEU A 191 11.47 0.95 -17.19
C LEU A 191 12.46 -0.04 -17.80
N LEU A 192 12.57 -1.23 -17.19
CA LEU A 192 13.41 -2.32 -17.69
C LEU A 192 13.10 -2.65 -19.16
N ALA A 193 11.82 -2.80 -19.50
CA ALA A 193 11.41 -3.11 -20.85
C ALA A 193 11.62 -1.97 -21.85
N ASN A 194 11.67 -0.71 -21.40
CA ASN A 194 12.06 0.39 -22.28
C ASN A 194 13.58 0.49 -22.47
N TYR A 195 14.36 0.07 -21.47
CA TYR A 195 15.82 0.04 -21.55
C TYR A 195 16.38 -1.12 -22.38
N ILE A 196 15.65 -2.23 -22.48
CA ILE A 196 16.02 -3.38 -23.32
C ILE A 196 15.08 -3.40 -24.53
N PRO A 197 15.52 -2.97 -25.72
CA PRO A 197 14.67 -3.06 -26.91
C PRO A 197 14.24 -4.50 -27.18
N ASP A 198 12.96 -4.72 -27.50
CA ASP A 198 12.38 -6.02 -27.84
C ASP A 198 13.18 -6.75 -28.94
N LYS A 199 13.62 -6.01 -29.96
CA LYS A 199 14.46 -6.51 -31.05
C LYS A 199 15.82 -7.05 -30.60
N LEU A 200 16.31 -6.62 -29.43
CA LEU A 200 17.56 -7.13 -28.89
C LEU A 200 17.42 -8.58 -28.46
N PHE A 201 16.29 -8.96 -27.86
CA PHE A 201 16.06 -10.36 -27.50
C PHE A 201 15.94 -11.27 -28.73
N ALA A 202 15.40 -10.78 -29.84
CA ALA A 202 15.38 -11.54 -31.09
C ALA A 202 16.81 -11.88 -31.58
N LYS A 203 17.78 -10.97 -31.40
CA LYS A 203 19.19 -11.20 -31.77
C LYS A 203 19.90 -12.23 -30.88
N HIS A 204 19.43 -12.40 -29.65
CA HIS A 204 20.04 -13.27 -28.63
C HIS A 204 19.16 -14.48 -28.30
N LYS A 205 18.15 -14.76 -29.13
CA LYS A 205 17.06 -15.71 -28.86
C LYS A 205 17.52 -17.14 -28.57
N HIS A 206 18.67 -17.53 -29.09
CA HIS A 206 19.22 -18.88 -28.97
C HIS A 206 20.21 -19.03 -27.80
N ASN A 207 20.43 -17.98 -26.99
CA ASN A 207 21.33 -18.02 -25.86
C ASN A 207 20.62 -17.52 -24.59
N GLU A 208 20.16 -18.47 -23.78
CA GLU A 208 19.42 -18.18 -22.55
C GLU A 208 20.24 -17.35 -21.55
N ALA A 209 21.54 -17.63 -21.41
CA ALA A 209 22.44 -16.88 -20.55
C ALA A 209 22.54 -15.41 -20.98
N GLN A 210 22.53 -15.12 -22.29
CA GLN A 210 22.50 -13.74 -22.77
C GLN A 210 21.18 -13.04 -22.45
N ILE A 211 20.03 -13.70 -22.60
CA ILE A 211 18.72 -13.12 -22.22
C ILE A 211 18.66 -12.84 -20.72
N ASP A 212 19.06 -13.82 -19.89
CA ASP A 212 19.13 -13.68 -18.43
C ASP A 212 20.08 -12.53 -18.05
N SER A 213 21.25 -12.45 -18.68
CA SER A 213 22.25 -11.41 -18.40
C SER A 213 21.74 -10.01 -18.73
N LEU A 214 20.95 -9.84 -19.81
CA LEU A 214 20.32 -8.57 -20.15
C LEU A 214 19.30 -8.16 -19.07
N ILE A 215 18.41 -9.07 -18.70
CA ILE A 215 17.32 -8.78 -17.75
C ILE A 215 17.87 -8.54 -16.34
N PHE A 216 18.69 -9.44 -15.81
CA PHE A 216 19.27 -9.30 -14.48
C PHE A 216 20.35 -8.21 -14.41
N GLY A 217 21.06 -7.98 -15.51
CA GLY A 217 22.08 -6.94 -15.60
C GLY A 217 21.47 -5.54 -15.60
N VAL A 218 20.50 -5.27 -16.48
CA VAL A 218 19.85 -3.95 -16.56
C VAL A 218 18.99 -3.69 -15.32
N SER A 219 18.36 -4.70 -14.73
CA SER A 219 17.63 -4.54 -13.46
C SER A 219 18.55 -4.28 -12.25
N GLY A 220 19.87 -4.45 -12.43
CA GLY A 220 20.87 -4.24 -11.39
C GLY A 220 21.05 -5.43 -10.44
N PHE A 221 20.38 -6.57 -10.67
CA PHE A 221 20.39 -7.72 -9.77
C PHE A 221 21.54 -8.71 -9.98
N LEU A 222 22.43 -8.53 -10.97
CA LEU A 222 23.67 -9.30 -11.04
C LEU A 222 24.65 -8.85 -9.92
N PRO A 223 25.06 -9.75 -9.01
CA PRO A 223 26.04 -9.43 -7.98
C PRO A 223 27.44 -9.29 -8.60
N VAL A 224 28.26 -8.38 -8.05
CA VAL A 224 29.63 -8.12 -8.53
C VAL A 224 30.56 -9.30 -8.25
N ILE A 225 30.36 -9.98 -7.12
CA ILE A 225 31.12 -11.15 -6.69
C ILE A 225 30.11 -12.27 -6.45
N SER A 226 30.36 -13.42 -7.07
CA SER A 226 29.60 -14.65 -6.85
C SER A 226 30.53 -15.84 -7.02
N GLU A 227 30.34 -16.88 -6.22
CA GLU A 227 31.04 -18.16 -6.36
C GLU A 227 30.37 -19.06 -7.41
N ASP A 228 29.07 -18.83 -7.66
CA ASP A 228 28.27 -19.55 -8.64
C ASP A 228 28.74 -19.30 -10.09
N ASN A 229 28.98 -20.39 -10.81
CA ASN A 229 29.49 -20.37 -12.19
C ASN A 229 28.48 -19.74 -13.16
N TYR A 230 27.17 -19.95 -12.94
CA TYR A 230 26.15 -19.37 -13.81
C TYR A 230 26.14 -17.85 -13.69
N THR A 231 26.16 -17.33 -12.47
CA THR A 231 26.23 -15.89 -12.19
C THR A 231 27.52 -15.26 -12.73
N LYS A 232 28.66 -15.96 -12.69
CA LYS A 232 29.91 -15.50 -13.34
C LYS A 232 29.75 -15.37 -14.85
N LEU A 233 29.14 -16.37 -15.50
CA LEU A 233 28.82 -16.33 -16.92
C LEU A 233 27.91 -15.13 -17.25
N LEU A 234 26.82 -14.94 -16.49
CA LEU A 234 25.91 -13.81 -16.70
C LEU A 234 26.61 -12.46 -16.55
N ASN A 235 27.52 -12.31 -15.59
CA ASN A 235 28.30 -11.08 -15.44
C ASN A 235 29.23 -10.82 -16.63
N GLN A 236 29.88 -11.86 -17.16
CA GLN A 236 30.74 -11.74 -18.35
C GLN A 236 29.92 -11.35 -19.58
N GLU A 237 28.82 -12.06 -19.84
CA GLU A 237 27.90 -11.76 -20.95
C GLU A 237 27.35 -10.34 -20.82
N PHE A 238 26.84 -9.96 -19.65
CA PHE A 238 26.27 -8.63 -19.47
C PHE A 238 27.30 -7.52 -19.65
N LYS A 239 28.55 -7.69 -19.18
CA LYS A 239 29.61 -6.68 -19.38
C LYS A 239 29.87 -6.42 -20.87
N PHE A 240 29.89 -7.48 -21.68
CA PHE A 240 30.02 -7.37 -23.12
C PHE A 240 28.80 -6.70 -23.76
N LEU A 241 27.59 -7.19 -23.47
CA LEU A 241 26.34 -6.68 -24.05
C LEU A 241 26.06 -5.23 -23.64
N GLN A 242 26.35 -4.88 -22.38
CA GLN A 242 26.23 -3.52 -21.86
C GLN A 242 27.11 -2.55 -22.67
N SER A 243 28.36 -2.91 -22.90
CA SER A 243 29.29 -2.09 -23.68
C SER A 243 28.87 -2.00 -25.15
N LYS A 244 28.44 -3.12 -25.73
CA LYS A 244 28.02 -3.20 -27.14
C LYS A 244 26.77 -2.38 -27.44
N TYR A 245 25.78 -2.38 -26.54
CA TYR A 245 24.47 -1.76 -26.76
C TYR A 245 24.21 -0.54 -25.88
N HIS A 246 25.19 -0.08 -25.11
CA HIS A 246 25.11 1.08 -24.22
C HIS A 246 23.94 0.97 -23.22
N LEU A 247 23.77 -0.21 -22.62
CA LEU A 247 22.61 -0.50 -21.77
C LEU A 247 22.75 0.20 -20.40
N PRO A 248 21.72 0.93 -19.94
CA PRO A 248 21.71 1.51 -18.60
C PRO A 248 21.53 0.42 -17.53
N LYS A 249 21.74 0.80 -16.28
CA LYS A 249 21.37 -0.03 -15.11
C LYS A 249 20.33 0.71 -14.28
N ILE A 250 19.34 -0.03 -13.80
CA ILE A 250 18.34 0.43 -12.85
C ILE A 250 18.92 0.27 -11.44
N ASP A 251 18.74 1.29 -10.61
CA ASP A 251 19.15 1.23 -9.22
C ASP A 251 18.31 0.20 -8.45
N LYS A 252 18.97 -0.66 -7.65
CA LYS A 252 18.32 -1.72 -6.86
C LYS A 252 17.22 -1.20 -5.94
N SER A 253 17.35 0.03 -5.40
CA SER A 253 16.36 0.66 -4.52
C SER A 253 15.03 0.96 -5.20
N THR A 254 15.01 1.01 -6.54
CA THR A 254 13.79 1.17 -7.35
C THR A 254 12.86 -0.05 -7.19
N TRP A 255 13.42 -1.22 -6.87
CA TRP A 255 12.70 -2.47 -6.72
C TRP A 255 12.28 -2.70 -5.26
N LYS A 256 11.00 -2.95 -5.04
CA LYS A 256 10.39 -3.09 -3.72
C LYS A 256 10.12 -4.56 -3.39
N PHE A 257 10.70 -5.03 -2.29
CA PHE A 257 10.42 -6.35 -1.70
C PHE A 257 9.37 -6.28 -0.59
N SER A 258 9.32 -5.16 0.16
CA SER A 258 8.32 -4.95 1.21
C SER A 258 6.89 -4.98 0.63
N LYS A 259 5.93 -5.51 1.40
CA LYS A 259 4.51 -5.60 1.00
C LYS A 259 4.27 -6.46 -0.25
N THR A 260 5.22 -7.35 -0.59
CA THR A 260 5.05 -8.36 -1.63
C THR A 260 5.18 -9.76 -1.02
N ARG A 261 4.47 -10.74 -1.57
CA ARG A 261 4.63 -12.15 -1.19
C ARG A 261 5.92 -12.70 -1.83
N PRO A 262 6.59 -13.72 -1.26
CA PRO A 262 7.83 -14.27 -1.82
C PRO A 262 7.74 -14.66 -3.30
N ALA A 263 6.63 -15.26 -3.73
CA ALA A 263 6.39 -15.61 -5.14
C ALA A 263 6.28 -14.39 -6.09
N ASN A 264 6.09 -13.18 -5.54
CA ASN A 264 5.99 -11.92 -6.25
C ASN A 264 7.22 -11.03 -6.08
N PHE A 265 8.30 -11.55 -5.49
CA PHE A 265 9.55 -10.80 -5.39
C PHE A 265 10.06 -10.44 -6.79
N PRO A 266 10.65 -9.25 -6.96
CA PRO A 266 11.07 -8.76 -8.27
C PRO A 266 12.06 -9.72 -8.92
N THR A 267 12.99 -10.33 -8.18
CA THR A 267 13.94 -11.32 -8.71
C THR A 267 13.24 -12.57 -9.27
N VAL A 268 12.22 -13.08 -8.58
CA VAL A 268 11.41 -14.23 -9.05
C VAL A 268 10.64 -13.84 -10.32
N ARG A 269 10.01 -12.67 -10.32
CA ARG A 269 9.27 -12.17 -11.48
C ARG A 269 10.17 -11.87 -12.68
N LEU A 270 11.41 -11.41 -12.45
CA LEU A 270 12.42 -11.21 -13.49
C LEU A 270 12.86 -12.54 -14.10
N ALA A 271 13.09 -13.58 -13.28
CA ALA A 271 13.41 -14.92 -13.78
C ALA A 271 12.27 -15.48 -14.64
N GLN A 272 11.03 -15.34 -14.18
CA GLN A 272 9.85 -15.76 -14.95
C GLN A 272 9.71 -14.98 -16.26
N PHE A 273 9.91 -13.67 -16.22
CA PHE A 273 9.86 -12.83 -17.40
C PHE A 273 10.96 -13.19 -18.40
N SER A 274 12.18 -13.46 -17.93
CA SER A 274 13.28 -13.95 -18.75
C SER A 274 12.93 -15.28 -19.43
N SER A 275 12.38 -16.23 -18.66
CA SER A 275 11.89 -17.51 -19.19
C SER A 275 10.80 -17.30 -20.25
N LEU A 276 9.85 -16.39 -20.04
CA LEU A 276 8.83 -16.06 -21.06
C LEU A 276 9.49 -15.53 -22.33
N VAL A 277 10.38 -14.54 -22.20
CA VAL A 277 11.07 -13.90 -23.32
C VAL A 277 11.92 -14.91 -24.09
N PHE A 278 12.60 -15.83 -23.40
CA PHE A 278 13.44 -16.85 -24.03
C PHE A 278 12.63 -17.92 -24.76
N HIS A 279 11.48 -18.36 -24.25
CA HIS A 279 10.68 -19.42 -24.90
C HIS A 279 9.67 -18.89 -25.94
N SER A 280 9.30 -17.61 -25.87
CA SER A 280 8.23 -17.06 -26.72
C SER A 280 8.70 -16.66 -28.12
N VAL A 281 8.16 -17.27 -29.17
CA VAL A 281 8.46 -16.90 -30.57
C VAL A 281 7.18 -16.39 -31.22
N HIS A 282 7.22 -15.19 -31.80
CA HIS A 282 6.07 -14.49 -32.38
C HIS A 282 4.85 -14.47 -31.44
N LEU A 283 5.07 -14.10 -30.17
CA LEU A 283 4.03 -14.20 -29.13
C LEU A 283 2.79 -13.38 -29.46
N PHE A 284 2.95 -12.18 -30.02
CA PHE A 284 1.83 -11.33 -30.37
C PHE A 284 0.88 -12.00 -31.36
N SER A 285 1.39 -12.50 -32.49
CA SER A 285 0.54 -13.17 -33.48
C SER A 285 -0.11 -14.43 -32.91
N LYS A 286 0.64 -15.24 -32.14
CA LYS A 286 0.08 -16.44 -31.48
C LYS A 286 -1.05 -16.11 -30.51
N LEU A 287 -0.94 -15.01 -29.76
CA LEU A 287 -2.00 -14.56 -28.86
C LEU A 287 -3.23 -14.08 -29.64
N MET A 288 -3.04 -13.42 -30.78
CA MET A 288 -4.15 -13.00 -31.65
C MET A 288 -4.88 -14.19 -32.30
N ASP A 289 -4.15 -15.28 -32.57
CA ASP A 289 -4.70 -16.51 -33.15
C ASP A 289 -5.29 -17.47 -32.09
N ALA A 290 -5.13 -17.17 -30.80
CA ALA A 290 -5.62 -18.00 -29.71
C ALA A 290 -7.16 -18.02 -29.70
N LYS A 291 -7.75 -19.22 -29.68
CA LYS A 291 -9.21 -19.40 -29.69
C LYS A 291 -9.79 -19.56 -28.30
N THR A 292 -8.97 -19.99 -27.34
CA THR A 292 -9.41 -20.25 -25.97
C THR A 292 -8.45 -19.65 -24.95
N ILE A 293 -8.98 -19.38 -23.74
CA ILE A 293 -8.17 -18.95 -22.58
C ILE A 293 -7.08 -19.99 -22.26
N LYS A 294 -7.34 -21.28 -22.50
CA LYS A 294 -6.37 -22.35 -22.28
C LYS A 294 -5.15 -22.22 -23.20
N ASP A 295 -5.36 -21.79 -24.45
CA ASP A 295 -4.26 -21.55 -25.40
C ASP A 295 -3.38 -20.42 -24.89
N VAL A 296 -3.98 -19.30 -24.48
CA VAL A 296 -3.28 -18.15 -23.89
C VAL A 296 -2.49 -18.57 -22.65
N ASN A 297 -3.10 -19.31 -21.73
CA ASN A 297 -2.43 -19.79 -20.52
C ASN A 297 -1.24 -20.69 -20.85
N THR A 298 -1.35 -21.54 -21.87
CA THR A 298 -0.25 -22.40 -22.33
C THR A 298 0.90 -21.57 -22.90
N MET A 299 0.60 -20.54 -23.69
CA MET A 299 1.61 -19.65 -24.28
C MET A 299 2.34 -18.79 -23.24
N LEU A 300 1.65 -18.42 -22.16
CA LEU A 300 2.19 -17.61 -21.07
C LEU A 300 2.73 -18.45 -19.90
N ALA A 301 2.65 -19.79 -19.99
CA ALA A 301 3.15 -20.69 -18.96
C ALA A 301 4.68 -20.62 -18.88
N VAL A 302 5.19 -20.21 -17.72
CA VAL A 302 6.62 -20.12 -17.46
C VAL A 302 7.01 -21.03 -16.31
N LYS A 303 8.03 -21.85 -16.56
CA LYS A 303 8.72 -22.57 -15.50
C LYS A 303 9.98 -21.78 -15.17
N ILE A 304 10.20 -21.56 -13.87
CA ILE A 304 11.50 -21.14 -13.37
C ILE A 304 12.29 -22.44 -13.24
N ASN A 305 13.36 -22.59 -14.01
CA ASN A 305 14.36 -23.57 -13.65
C ASN A 305 15.10 -23.01 -12.43
N PRO A 306 15.10 -23.67 -11.26
CA PRO A 306 16.05 -23.32 -10.22
C PRO A 306 17.44 -23.56 -10.81
N LYS A 307 18.10 -22.47 -11.20
CA LYS A 307 19.47 -22.45 -11.69
C LYS A 307 20.35 -21.91 -10.58
#